data_AF-A0A6B3GMR4-F1
#
_entry.id   AF-A0A6B3GMR4-F1
#
_cell.length_a   1.000
_cell.length_b   1.000
_cell.length_c   1.000
_cell.angle_alpha   90.00
_cell.angle_beta   90.00
_cell.angle_gamma   90.00
#
_symmetry.space_group_name_H-M   'P 1'
#
loop_
_entity.id
_entity.type
_entity.pdbx_description
1 polymer ?
#
loop_
_entity_poly.entity_id
_entity_poly.type
_entity_poly.pdbx_seq_one_letter_code
_entity_poly.pdbx_strand_id
1 'polypeptide(L)'
;ALRTRNVFTASTLDQMPKHVSSGLLFGDAHAIPVPDLDRTDHLLLIGANPLESNGSLCTAPDFPGRLKALRRRGGTLTVIDPRRTRT
;
A
#
# COMPACT_ATOMS: atom_id res chain seq x y z
N ALA A 1 -29.75 9.80 -17.30
CA ALA A 1 -29.04 9.38 -16.07
C ALA A 1 -29.81 9.83 -14.82
N LEU A 2 -29.77 9.06 -13.73
CA LEU A 2 -30.68 9.15 -12.57
C LEU A 2 -30.53 10.37 -11.63
N ARG A 3 -29.67 11.37 -11.95
CA ARG A 3 -29.39 12.59 -11.13
C ARG A 3 -29.10 12.36 -9.63
N THR A 4 -28.74 11.14 -9.26
CA THR A 4 -28.38 10.79 -7.88
C THR A 4 -26.93 11.13 -7.58
N ARG A 5 -26.64 11.44 -6.32
CA ARG A 5 -25.27 11.62 -5.79
C ARG A 5 -24.68 10.32 -5.24
N ASN A 6 -25.48 9.25 -5.18
CA ASN A 6 -25.08 7.95 -4.65
C ASN A 6 -24.32 7.18 -5.73
N VAL A 7 -23.05 7.53 -5.93
CA VAL A 7 -22.14 6.85 -6.88
C VAL A 7 -21.05 6.16 -6.08
N PHE A 8 -21.00 4.84 -6.20
CA PHE A 8 -20.02 3.99 -5.53
C PHE A 8 -19.34 3.09 -6.57
N THR A 9 -18.06 2.83 -6.38
CA THR A 9 -17.28 1.90 -7.22
C THR A 9 -16.45 0.98 -6.35
N ALA A 10 -15.77 0.00 -6.95
CA ALA A 10 -14.79 -0.81 -6.25
C ALA A 10 -13.74 0.06 -5.52
N SER A 11 -13.40 1.23 -6.07
CA SER A 11 -12.48 2.17 -5.45
C SER A 11 -12.98 2.73 -4.12
N THR A 12 -14.30 2.91 -3.96
CA THR A 12 -14.88 3.42 -2.71
C THR A 12 -14.63 2.46 -1.54
N LEU A 13 -14.63 1.16 -1.81
CA LEU A 13 -14.32 0.12 -0.83
C LEU A 13 -12.81 0.00 -0.59
N ASP A 14 -12.01 0.03 -1.66
CA ASP A 14 -10.61 -0.38 -1.62
C ASP A 14 -9.62 0.76 -1.29
N GLN A 15 -9.69 1.86 -2.05
CA GLN A 15 -8.63 2.88 -2.04
C GLN A 15 -9.06 4.25 -1.50
N MET A 16 -10.36 4.58 -1.55
CA MET A 16 -10.84 5.93 -1.24
C MET A 16 -10.44 6.44 0.17
N PRO A 17 -10.40 5.61 1.22
CA PRO A 17 -9.89 6.05 2.53
C PRO A 17 -8.48 6.64 2.48
N LYS A 18 -7.60 6.11 1.62
CA LYS A 18 -6.23 6.64 1.45
C LYS A 18 -6.21 7.97 0.69
N HIS A 19 -7.10 8.18 -0.28
CA HIS A 19 -7.24 9.47 -0.97
C HIS A 19 -7.73 10.55 0.00
N VAL A 20 -8.70 10.23 0.86
CA VAL A 20 -9.20 11.16 1.90
C VAL A 20 -8.09 11.52 2.88
N SER A 21 -7.33 10.54 3.40
CA SER A 21 -6.23 10.85 4.32
C SER A 21 -5.13 11.68 3.69
N SER A 22 -4.78 11.42 2.41
CA SER A 22 -3.78 12.19 1.69
C SER A 22 -4.25 13.63 1.42
N GLY A 23 -5.52 13.81 1.05
CA GLY A 23 -6.11 15.15 0.89
C GLY A 23 -6.11 15.96 2.19
N LEU A 24 -6.39 15.30 3.33
CA LEU A 24 -6.36 15.96 4.65
C LEU A 24 -4.94 16.28 5.14
N LEU A 25 -3.96 15.42 4.89
CA LEU A 25 -2.59 15.58 5.39
C LEU A 25 -1.71 16.45 4.48
N PHE A 26 -1.88 16.32 3.17
CA PHE A 26 -0.98 16.90 2.17
C PHE A 26 -1.66 17.93 1.26
N GLY A 27 -2.97 18.14 1.40
CA GLY A 27 -3.73 19.07 0.55
C GLY A 27 -4.04 18.55 -0.86
N ASP A 28 -3.55 17.35 -1.20
CA ASP A 28 -3.79 16.69 -2.48
C ASP A 28 -4.17 15.21 -2.24
N ALA A 29 -5.38 14.83 -2.66
CA ALA A 29 -5.90 13.48 -2.51
C ALA A 29 -5.12 12.43 -3.32
N HIS A 30 -4.42 12.85 -4.37
CA HIS A 30 -3.64 11.97 -5.25
C HIS A 30 -2.15 11.91 -4.88
N ALA A 31 -1.70 12.75 -3.94
CA ALA A 31 -0.35 12.71 -3.40
C ALA A 31 -0.18 11.57 -2.38
N ILE A 32 -0.43 10.33 -2.81
CA ILE A 32 -0.36 9.14 -1.95
C ILE A 32 1.11 8.75 -1.75
N PRO A 33 1.66 8.83 -0.51
CA PRO A 33 3.03 8.43 -0.27
C PRO A 33 3.17 6.91 -0.33
N VAL A 34 4.26 6.48 -0.96
CA VAL A 34 4.67 5.08 -1.07
C VAL A 34 6.09 4.92 -0.49
N PRO A 35 6.40 3.81 0.18
CA PRO A 35 7.74 3.58 0.71
C PRO A 35 8.77 3.43 -0.41
N ASP A 36 9.97 3.97 -0.21
CA ASP A 36 11.13 3.70 -1.06
C ASP A 36 11.66 2.28 -0.74
N LEU A 37 11.11 1.28 -1.44
CA LEU A 37 11.41 -0.13 -1.22
C LEU A 37 12.88 -0.49 -1.46
N ASP A 38 13.60 0.30 -2.25
CA ASP A 38 14.99 0.04 -2.62
C ASP A 38 15.97 0.62 -1.60
N ARG A 39 15.56 1.69 -0.89
CA ARG A 39 16.45 2.42 0.01
C ARG A 39 16.07 2.36 1.48
N THR A 40 14.85 1.96 1.84
CA THR A 40 14.46 1.88 3.26
C THR A 40 15.24 0.79 4.01
N ASP A 41 15.67 1.07 5.24
CA ASP A 41 16.29 0.08 6.13
C ASP A 41 15.26 -0.69 6.97
N HIS A 42 14.05 -0.14 7.08
CA HIS A 42 12.94 -0.77 7.79
C HIS A 42 11.65 -0.63 6.98
N LEU A 43 11.00 -1.75 6.70
CA LEU A 43 9.70 -1.79 6.05
C LEU A 43 8.67 -2.38 7.01
N LEU A 44 7.68 -1.56 7.36
CA LEU A 44 6.52 -1.96 8.15
C LEU A 44 5.31 -2.17 7.24
N LEU A 45 4.74 -3.37 7.28
CA LEU A 45 3.51 -3.73 6.58
C LEU A 45 2.41 -4.00 7.60
N ILE A 46 1.30 -3.26 7.52
CA ILE A 46 0.14 -3.43 8.41
C ILE A 46 -1.05 -3.83 7.55
N GLY A 47 -1.61 -5.01 7.80
CA GLY A 47 -2.78 -5.53 7.09
C GLY A 47 -2.58 -5.66 5.57
N ALA A 48 -1.35 -5.94 5.11
CA ALA A 48 -1.00 -5.99 3.70
C ALA A 48 -0.26 -7.28 3.32
N ASN A 49 -0.57 -7.82 2.14
CA ASN A 49 0.07 -9.01 1.58
C ASN A 49 0.60 -8.76 0.15
N PRO A 50 1.71 -8.03 -0.01
CA PRO A 50 2.23 -7.66 -1.33
C PRO A 50 2.70 -8.84 -2.18
N LEU A 51 2.92 -10.04 -1.59
CA LEU A 51 3.23 -11.25 -2.36
C LEU A 51 2.02 -11.78 -3.17
N GLU A 52 0.81 -11.33 -2.85
CA GLU A 52 -0.43 -11.68 -3.58
C GLU A 52 -1.04 -10.46 -4.27
N SER A 53 -0.98 -9.28 -3.65
CA SER A 53 -1.67 -8.07 -4.14
C SER A 53 -0.84 -7.17 -5.05
N ASN A 54 0.43 -7.51 -5.31
CA ASN A 54 1.40 -6.65 -6.02
C ASN A 54 1.61 -5.25 -5.39
N GLY A 55 1.24 -5.08 -4.11
CA GLY A 55 1.49 -3.86 -3.37
C GLY A 55 0.40 -2.79 -3.45
N SER A 56 -0.79 -3.08 -4.01
CA SER A 56 -1.92 -2.12 -4.04
C SER A 56 -1.47 -0.73 -4.52
N LEU A 57 -1.83 0.36 -3.83
CA LEU A 57 -1.46 1.75 -4.15
C LEU A 57 0.06 2.01 -4.13
N CYS A 58 0.86 1.17 -3.47
CA CYS A 58 2.32 1.25 -3.54
C CYS A 58 2.84 0.85 -4.92
N THR A 59 2.17 -0.11 -5.58
CA THR A 59 2.50 -0.71 -6.90
C THR A 59 3.99 -0.69 -7.22
N ALA A 60 4.67 -1.81 -7.00
CA ALA A 60 6.07 -1.96 -7.40
C ALA A 60 6.27 -3.22 -8.25
N PRO A 61 7.08 -3.14 -9.33
CA PRO A 61 7.45 -4.32 -10.08
C PRO A 61 8.28 -5.25 -9.19
N ASP A 62 8.01 -6.55 -9.29
CA ASP A 62 8.70 -7.61 -8.53
C ASP A 62 8.79 -7.32 -7.01
N PHE A 63 7.63 -7.05 -6.39
CA PHE A 63 7.55 -6.88 -4.94
C PHE A 63 8.23 -8.02 -4.16
N PRO A 64 8.05 -9.31 -4.51
CA PRO A 64 8.77 -10.41 -3.86
C PRO A 64 10.29 -10.27 -3.94
N GLY A 65 10.83 -9.93 -5.11
CA GLY A 65 12.27 -9.69 -5.28
C GLY A 65 12.77 -8.49 -4.47
N ARG A 66 11.98 -7.41 -4.39
CA ARG A 66 12.30 -6.23 -3.58
C ARG A 66 12.34 -6.53 -2.08
N LEU A 67 11.42 -7.33 -1.56
CA LEU A 67 11.46 -7.78 -0.15
C LEU A 67 12.69 -8.66 0.13
N LYS A 68 13.08 -9.53 -0.80
CA LYS A 68 14.33 -10.31 -0.69
C LYS A 68 15.55 -9.38 -0.72
N ALA A 69 15.55 -8.37 -1.58
CA ALA A 69 16.62 -7.39 -1.67
C ALA A 69 16.76 -6.55 -0.39
N LEU A 70 15.65 -6.13 0.23
CA LEU A 70 15.61 -5.47 1.53
C LEU A 70 16.34 -6.30 2.60
N ARG A 71 15.98 -7.57 2.74
CA ARG A 71 16.65 -8.45 3.72
C ARG A 71 18.13 -8.67 3.39
N ARG A 72 18.46 -8.85 2.11
CA ARG A 72 19.84 -9.07 1.66
C ARG A 72 20.76 -7.89 1.94
N ARG A 73 20.24 -6.65 1.87
CA ARG A 73 21.01 -5.44 2.22
C ARG A 73 21.05 -5.14 3.72
N GLY A 74 20.54 -6.03 4.57
CA GLY A 74 20.53 -5.87 6.04
C GLY A 74 19.31 -5.12 6.59
N GLY A 75 18.33 -4.79 5.74
CA GLY A 75 17.10 -4.15 6.17
C GLY A 75 16.13 -5.11 6.85
N THR A 76 15.20 -4.56 7.61
CA THR A 76 14.23 -5.28 8.43
C THR A 76 12.83 -5.17 7.84
N LEU A 77 12.08 -6.27 7.89
CA LEU A 77 10.68 -6.36 7.45
C LEU A 77 9.82 -6.77 8.64
N THR A 78 8.94 -5.89 9.08
CA THR A 78 7.94 -6.17 10.13
C THR A 78 6.55 -6.24 9.51
N VAL A 79 5.84 -7.32 9.80
CA VAL A 79 4.47 -7.55 9.31
C VAL A 79 3.53 -7.61 10.51
N ILE A 80 2.50 -6.78 10.51
CA ILE A 80 1.41 -6.77 11.49
C ILE A 80 0.14 -7.17 10.74
N ASP A 81 -0.30 -8.41 10.94
CA ASP A 81 -1.47 -8.97 10.26
C ASP A 81 -2.22 -9.88 11.26
N PRO A 82 -3.57 -9.83 11.32
CA PRO A 82 -4.35 -10.75 12.15
C PRO A 82 -4.18 -12.22 11.76
N ARG A 83 -3.64 -12.51 10.56
CA ARG A 83 -3.34 -13.86 10.09
C ARG A 83 -1.88 -13.94 9.64
N ARG A 84 -1.25 -15.09 9.82
CA ARG A 84 0.02 -15.39 9.14
C ARG A 84 -0.24 -15.58 7.64
N THR A 85 0.21 -14.64 6.82
CA THR A 85 0.11 -14.68 5.36
C THR A 85 1.43 -15.17 4.74
N ARG A 86 1.54 -15.11 3.41
CA ARG A 86 2.77 -15.49 2.71
C ARG A 86 3.90 -14.48 2.88
N THR A 87 3.56 -13.22 3.19
CA THR A 87 4.51 -12.11 3.40
C THR A 87 5.29 -12.32 4.69
#